data_AF-A0A0S4IPN5-F1
#
_entry.id   AF-A0A0S4IPN5-F1
#
_cell.length_a   1.000
_cell.length_b   1.000
_cell.length_c   1.000
_cell.angle_alpha   90.00
_cell.angle_beta   90.00
_cell.angle_gamma   90.00
#
_symmetry.space_group_name_H-M   'P 1'
#
loop_
_entity.id
_entity.type
_entity.pdbx_description
1 polymer ?
#
loop_
_entity_poly.entity_id
_entity_poly.type
_entity_poly.pdbx_seq_one_letter_code
_entity_poly.pdbx_strand_id
1 'polypeptide(L)'
;MSFHDVSKDAIKFKQPSEVLTLHLENAQLAHRQCVAKATKENRDAVETCSLTWGEVHIRYQAWASYREPFEDSKAQAAYSKYWTRKRAQEYEKKKDLL
;
A
#
# COMPACT_ATOMS: atom_id res chain seq x y z
N MET A 1 13.15 -14.53 -6.68
CA MET A 1 12.33 -13.36 -6.30
C MET A 1 12.16 -12.48 -7.52
N SER A 2 10.92 -12.17 -7.89
CA SER A 2 10.55 -11.32 -9.03
C SER A 2 9.88 -10.05 -8.51
N PHE A 3 9.86 -9.00 -9.33
CA PHE A 3 9.12 -7.77 -9.01
C PHE A 3 7.61 -8.05 -9.00
N HIS A 4 6.91 -7.41 -8.07
CA HIS A 4 5.46 -7.32 -8.03
C HIS A 4 4.97 -6.36 -9.12
N ASP A 5 3.86 -6.71 -9.78
CA ASP A 5 3.17 -5.79 -10.67
C ASP A 5 2.44 -4.73 -9.83
N VAL A 6 2.87 -3.49 -9.97
CA VAL A 6 2.30 -2.31 -9.30
C VAL A 6 1.71 -1.32 -10.31
N SER A 7 1.36 -1.81 -11.51
CA SER A 7 0.59 -1.04 -12.49
C SER A 7 -0.80 -0.67 -11.95
N LYS A 8 -1.38 0.42 -12.48
CA LYS A 8 -2.70 0.91 -12.03
C LYS A 8 -3.78 -0.18 -12.05
N ASP A 9 -3.77 -1.01 -13.08
CA ASP A 9 -4.74 -2.10 -13.23
C ASP A 9 -4.53 -3.23 -12.22
N ALA A 10 -3.27 -3.51 -11.83
CA ALA A 10 -2.93 -4.53 -10.85
C ALA A 10 -3.26 -4.11 -9.41
N ILE A 11 -3.20 -2.80 -9.11
CA ILE A 11 -3.40 -2.28 -7.75
C ILE A 11 -4.80 -1.70 -7.49
N LYS A 12 -5.64 -1.53 -8.53
CA LYS A 12 -6.94 -0.82 -8.40
C LYS A 12 -7.89 -1.37 -7.34
N PHE A 13 -7.78 -2.66 -7.02
CA PHE A 13 -8.64 -3.34 -6.04
C PHE A 13 -7.91 -3.76 -4.76
N LYS A 14 -6.64 -3.35 -4.60
CA LYS A 14 -5.84 -3.66 -3.41
C LYS A 14 -6.03 -2.60 -2.33
N GLN A 15 -5.88 -3.01 -1.08
CA GLN A 15 -5.88 -2.05 0.03
C GLN A 15 -4.63 -1.16 -0.05
N PRO A 16 -4.72 0.13 0.33
CA PRO A 16 -3.56 1.02 0.25
C PRO A 16 -2.34 0.52 1.03
N SER A 17 -2.54 -0.12 2.20
CA SER A 17 -1.47 -0.77 2.98
C SER A 17 -0.76 -1.88 2.20
N GLU A 18 -1.53 -2.71 1.51
CA GLU A 18 -1.01 -3.77 0.64
C GLU A 18 -0.20 -3.17 -0.51
N VAL A 19 -0.74 -2.14 -1.18
CA VAL A 19 -0.05 -1.45 -2.29
C VAL A 19 1.28 -0.84 -1.85
N LEU A 20 1.30 -0.16 -0.69
CA LEU A 20 2.52 0.42 -0.12
C LEU A 20 3.56 -0.67 0.21
N THR A 21 3.11 -1.82 0.69
CA THR A 21 3.97 -2.98 0.97
C THR A 21 4.60 -3.50 -0.32
N LEU A 22 3.82 -3.71 -1.38
CA LEU A 22 4.33 -4.19 -2.68
C LEU A 22 5.35 -3.22 -3.31
N HIS A 23 5.12 -1.91 -3.20
CA HIS A 23 6.09 -0.91 -3.66
C HIS A 23 7.40 -0.95 -2.85
N LEU A 24 7.31 -1.12 -1.53
CA LEU A 24 8.49 -1.25 -0.67
C LEU A 24 9.28 -2.53 -0.98
N GLU A 25 8.60 -3.66 -1.17
CA GLU A 25 9.23 -4.94 -1.54
C GLU A 25 9.95 -4.85 -2.89
N ASN A 26 9.34 -4.19 -3.88
CA ASN A 26 9.99 -3.91 -5.16
C ASN A 26 11.27 -3.06 -5.00
N ALA A 27 11.21 -1.99 -4.22
CA ALA A 27 12.38 -1.14 -3.97
C ALA A 27 13.50 -1.93 -3.27
N GLN A 28 13.16 -2.74 -2.27
CA GLN A 28 14.12 -3.60 -1.56
C GLN A 28 14.75 -4.64 -2.49
N LEU A 29 13.95 -5.25 -3.37
CA LEU A 29 14.46 -6.21 -4.36
C LEU A 29 15.43 -5.54 -5.34
N ALA A 30 15.09 -4.37 -5.87
CA ALA A 30 15.97 -3.59 -6.74
C ALA A 30 17.30 -3.26 -6.06
N HIS A 31 17.26 -2.82 -4.80
CA HIS A 31 18.46 -2.54 -4.04
C HIS A 31 19.32 -3.79 -3.81
N ARG A 32 18.72 -4.92 -3.42
CA ARG A 32 19.43 -6.20 -3.26
C ARG A 32 20.10 -6.66 -4.56
N GLN A 33 19.42 -6.51 -5.69
CA GLN A 33 19.99 -6.82 -7.01
C GLN A 33 21.16 -5.90 -7.35
N CYS A 34 21.05 -4.59 -7.07
CA CYS A 34 22.15 -3.65 -7.24
C CYS A 34 23.37 -4.04 -6.40
N VAL A 35 23.17 -4.28 -5.10
CA VAL A 35 24.26 -4.64 -4.17
C VAL A 35 24.93 -5.94 -4.62
N ALA A 36 24.15 -6.97 -4.95
CA ALA A 36 24.69 -8.24 -5.44
C ALA A 36 25.55 -8.05 -6.71
N LYS A 37 25.13 -7.17 -7.63
CA LYS A 37 25.90 -6.83 -8.84
C LYS A 37 27.18 -6.05 -8.49
N ALA A 38 27.09 -5.02 -7.65
CA ALA A 38 28.24 -4.22 -7.24
C ALA A 38 29.30 -5.06 -6.53
N THR A 39 28.87 -5.96 -5.62
CA THR A 39 29.78 -6.91 -4.94
C THR A 39 30.42 -7.87 -5.93
N LYS A 40 29.67 -8.41 -6.90
CA LYS A 40 30.22 -9.28 -7.94
C LYS A 40 31.24 -8.57 -8.82
N GLU A 41 31.03 -7.28 -9.09
CA GLU A 41 31.93 -6.43 -9.89
C GLU A 41 33.04 -5.76 -9.06
N ASN A 42 33.12 -6.07 -7.75
CA ASN A 42 34.08 -5.50 -6.80
C ASN A 42 34.08 -3.95 -6.77
N ARG A 43 32.90 -3.35 -6.93
CA ARG A 43 32.67 -1.90 -6.82
C ARG A 43 32.19 -1.55 -5.42
N ASP A 44 32.39 -0.29 -5.02
CA ASP A 44 31.80 0.22 -3.78
C ASP A 44 30.27 0.20 -3.88
N ALA A 45 29.65 -0.67 -3.09
CA ALA A 45 28.20 -0.85 -3.09
C ALA A 45 27.45 0.37 -2.55
N VAL A 46 28.06 1.16 -1.66
CA VAL A 46 27.43 2.34 -1.06
C VAL A 46 27.23 3.41 -2.12
N GLU A 47 28.31 3.79 -2.80
CA GLU A 47 28.27 4.78 -3.88
C GLU A 47 27.46 4.27 -5.07
N THR A 48 27.68 3.02 -5.49
CA THR A 48 27.04 2.44 -6.69
C THR A 48 25.52 2.28 -6.53
N CYS A 49 25.05 1.92 -5.33
CA CYS A 49 23.63 1.61 -5.10
C CYS A 49 22.87 2.68 -4.30
N SER A 50 23.46 3.85 -4.09
CA SER A 50 22.87 5.01 -3.41
C SER A 50 21.48 5.39 -3.93
N LEU A 51 21.26 5.38 -5.25
CA LEU A 51 19.97 5.69 -5.85
C LEU A 51 18.88 4.67 -5.45
N THR A 52 19.20 3.37 -5.53
CA THR A 52 18.25 2.32 -5.12
C THR A 52 17.99 2.34 -3.62
N TRP A 53 18.97 2.75 -2.82
CA TRP A 53 18.78 2.96 -1.38
C TRP A 53 17.86 4.15 -1.10
N GLY A 54 18.03 5.26 -1.82
CA GLY A 54 17.13 6.42 -1.74
C GLY A 54 15.67 6.04 -2.05
N GLU A 55 15.45 5.20 -3.06
CA GLU A 55 14.11 4.70 -3.38
C GLU A 55 13.53 3.83 -2.24
N VAL A 56 14.33 2.92 -1.66
CA VAL A 56 13.93 2.15 -0.47
C VAL A 56 13.52 3.09 0.67
N HIS A 57 14.31 4.14 0.92
CA HIS A 57 14.02 5.10 1.98
C HIS A 57 12.68 5.83 1.76
N ILE A 58 12.43 6.33 0.55
CA ILE A 58 11.17 7.01 0.20
C ILE A 58 9.97 6.08 0.35
N ARG A 59 10.06 4.83 -0.15
CA ARG A 59 8.97 3.85 -0.02
C ARG A 59 8.75 3.43 1.42
N TYR A 60 9.81 3.27 2.20
CA TYR A 60 9.72 2.99 3.62
C TYR A 60 9.03 4.12 4.38
N GLN A 61 9.37 5.38 4.10
CA GLN A 61 8.70 6.52 4.71
C GLN A 61 7.20 6.55 4.37
N ALA A 62 6.83 6.29 3.12
CA ALA A 62 5.42 6.24 2.71
C ALA A 62 4.67 5.12 3.42
N TRP A 63 5.25 3.92 3.48
CA TRP A 63 4.69 2.77 4.20
C TRP A 63 4.57 3.02 5.71
N ALA A 64 5.62 3.55 6.34
CA ALA A 64 5.65 3.79 7.78
C ALA A 64 4.76 4.96 8.22
N SER A 65 4.59 5.97 7.36
CA SER A 65 3.71 7.12 7.63
C SER A 65 2.24 6.76 7.42
N TYR A 66 1.96 5.75 6.60
CA TYR A 66 0.61 5.28 6.40
C TYR A 66 0.12 4.54 7.64
N ARG A 67 -0.95 5.07 8.24
CA ARG A 67 -1.73 4.38 9.27
C ARG A 67 -3.06 4.02 8.65
N GLU A 68 -3.38 2.73 8.66
CA GLU A 68 -4.75 2.32 8.35
C GLU A 68 -5.71 3.06 9.29
N PRO A 69 -6.88 3.49 8.79
CA PRO A 69 -7.92 4.01 9.65
C PRO A 69 -8.19 2.96 10.74
N PHE A 70 -8.01 3.35 12.00
CA PHE A 70 -8.49 2.51 13.10
C PHE A 70 -9.99 2.29 12.87
N GLU A 71 -10.49 1.08 13.07
CA GLU A 71 -11.91 0.86 13.34
C GLU A 71 -12.23 1.57 14.67
N ASP A 72 -12.40 2.88 14.61
CA ASP A 72 -12.78 3.67 15.77
C ASP A 72 -14.18 3.24 16.13
N SER A 73 -14.32 2.58 17.28
CA SER A 73 -15.60 2.24 17.89
C SER A 73 -16.58 3.41 17.90
N LYS A 74 -16.13 4.68 17.92
CA LYS A 74 -16.99 5.87 17.79
C LYS A 74 -17.46 6.11 16.36
N ALA A 75 -16.61 5.93 15.35
CA ALA A 75 -17.01 6.02 13.95
C ALA A 75 -17.97 4.86 13.58
N GLN A 76 -17.67 3.65 14.06
CA GLN A 76 -18.53 2.48 13.90
C GLN A 76 -19.84 2.67 14.69
N ALA A 77 -19.81 3.18 15.92
CA ALA A 77 -21.03 3.50 16.68
C ALA A 77 -21.85 4.63 16.05
N ALA A 78 -21.20 5.66 15.50
CA ALA A 78 -21.88 6.74 14.79
C ALA A 78 -22.55 6.22 13.51
N TYR A 79 -21.85 5.38 12.75
CA TYR A 79 -22.39 4.71 11.57
C TYR A 79 -23.54 3.77 11.93
N SER A 80 -23.39 2.89 12.92
CA SER A 80 -24.44 1.98 13.39
C SER A 80 -25.66 2.71 13.97
N LYS A 81 -25.46 3.87 14.61
CA LYS A 81 -26.56 4.72 15.11
C LYS A 81 -27.31 5.41 13.97
N TYR A 82 -26.59 5.85 12.94
CA TYR A 82 -27.18 6.53 11.79
C TYR A 82 -27.84 5.54 10.81
N TRP A 83 -27.23 4.37 10.60
CA TRP A 83 -27.65 3.33 9.67
C TRP A 83 -28.45 2.25 10.41
N THR A 84 -29.70 2.58 10.71
CA THR A 84 -30.63 1.65 11.38
C THR A 84 -31.28 0.69 10.38
N ARG A 85 -31.73 -0.48 10.84
CA ARG A 85 -32.50 -1.46 10.02
C ARG A 85 -33.65 -0.81 9.26
N LYS A 86 -34.31 0.17 9.88
CA LYS A 86 -35.42 0.93 9.28
C LYS A 86 -34.95 1.77 8.08
N ARG A 87 -33.83 2.50 8.21
CA ARG A 87 -33.28 3.28 7.10
C ARG A 87 -32.70 2.40 5.99
N ALA A 88 -32.09 1.27 6.33
CA ALA A 88 -31.62 0.31 5.32
C ALA A 88 -32.80 -0.21 4.48
N GLN A 89 -33.93 -0.55 5.12
CA GLN A 89 -35.14 -0.97 4.42
C GLN A 89 -35.78 0.15 3.59
N GLU A 90 -35.76 1.40 4.06
CA GLU A 90 -36.24 2.56 3.29
C GLU A 90 -35.35 2.87 2.09
N TYR A 91 -34.03 2.66 2.21
CA TYR A 91 -33.09 2.84 1.12
C TYR A 91 -33.23 1.76 0.05
N GLU A 92 -33.37 0.49 0.46
CA GLU A 92 -33.65 -0.63 -0.47
C GLU A 92 -34.97 -0.42 -1.21
N LYS A 93 -36.05 0.00 -0.53
CA LYS A 93 -37.32 0.35 -1.19
C LYS A 93 -37.22 1.49 -2.21
N LYS A 94 -36.31 2.44 -2.00
CA LYS A 94 -36.07 3.55 -2.94
C LYS A 94 -35.15 3.17 -4.09
N LYS A 95 -34.35 2.11 -3.93
CA LYS A 95 -33.43 1.60 -4.94
C LYS A 95 -34.17 0.88 -6.07
N ASP A 96 -35.33 0.28 -5.79
CA ASP A 96 -36.21 -0.34 -6.77
C ASP A 96 -37.10 0.67 -7.55
N LEU A 97 -36.98 1.98 -7.24
CA LEU A 97 -37.72 3.07 -7.88
C LEU A 97 -36.84 3.94 -8.80
N LEU A 98 -35.59 3.56 -9.02
CA LEU A 98 -34.62 4.15 -9.96
C LEU A 98 -34.18 3.09 -10.97
#